data_AF-A0A6A6MR76-F1
#
_entry.id   AF-A0A6A6MR76-F1
#
_cell.length_a   1.000
_cell.length_b   1.000
_cell.length_c   1.000
_cell.angle_alpha   90.00
_cell.angle_beta   90.00
_cell.angle_gamma   90.00
#
_symmetry.space_group_name_H-M   'P 1'
#
loop_
_entity.id
_entity.type
_entity.pdbx_description
1 polymer ?
#
loop_
_entity_poly.entity_id
_entity_poly.type
_entity_poly.pdbx_seq_one_letter_code
_entity_poly.pdbx_strand_id
1 'polypeptide(L)'
;MELALENATTTISNIRSLLNTGSFKPFALACLQNCLDLYSEAIVTLVDGVAVFLTGHYGIANVKVRAVMEAATTCEEVFNQKEGEYTD
;
A
#
# COMPACT_ATOMS: atom_id res chain seq x y z
N MET A 1 -11.64 -9.37 -5.86
CA MET A 1 -10.22 -8.99 -5.66
C MET A 1 -9.63 -8.24 -6.85
N GLU A 2 -10.19 -8.40 -8.06
CA GLU A 2 -9.80 -7.62 -9.25
C GLU A 2 -9.85 -6.09 -9.03
N LEU A 3 -10.95 -5.56 -8.51
CA LEU A 3 -11.05 -4.12 -8.17
C LEU A 3 -9.97 -3.66 -7.19
N ALA A 4 -9.56 -4.52 -6.24
CA ALA A 4 -8.50 -4.16 -5.30
C ALA A 4 -7.12 -4.13 -6.00
N LEU A 5 -6.89 -4.97 -7.02
CA LEU A 5 -5.67 -4.92 -7.84
C LEU A 5 -5.62 -3.66 -8.69
N GLU A 6 -6.74 -3.30 -9.31
CA GLU A 6 -6.86 -2.07 -10.11
C GLU A 6 -6.63 -0.83 -9.24
N ASN A 7 -7.27 -0.77 -8.08
CA ASN A 7 -7.10 0.34 -7.14
C ASN A 7 -5.67 0.43 -6.64
N ALA A 8 -5.05 -0.68 -6.21
CA ALA A 8 -3.65 -0.68 -5.77
C ALA A 8 -2.69 -0.25 -6.87
N THR A 9 -2.89 -0.72 -8.11
CA THR A 9 -2.08 -0.36 -9.28
C THR A 9 -2.21 1.12 -9.62
N THR A 10 -3.44 1.65 -9.54
CA THR A 10 -3.72 3.08 -9.75
C THR A 10 -3.05 3.92 -8.68
N THR A 11 -3.14 3.52 -7.41
CA THR A 11 -2.47 4.21 -6.30
C THR A 11 -0.95 4.24 -6.46
N ILE A 12 -0.32 3.13 -6.83
CA ILE A 12 1.12 3.08 -7.15
C ILE A 12 1.47 4.07 -8.26
N SER A 13 0.68 4.11 -9.32
CA SER A 13 0.90 5.01 -10.45
C SER A 13 0.78 6.47 -10.04
N ASN A 14 -0.20 6.79 -9.19
CA ASN A 14 -0.38 8.12 -8.62
C ASN A 14 0.78 8.51 -7.70
N ILE A 15 1.22 7.63 -6.80
CA ILE A 15 2.36 7.87 -5.91
C ILE A 15 3.64 8.14 -6.74
N ARG A 16 3.90 7.34 -7.77
CA ARG A 16 5.04 7.56 -8.68
C ARG A 16 4.95 8.91 -9.40
N SER A 17 3.76 9.28 -9.84
CA SER A 17 3.53 10.60 -10.46
C SER A 17 3.82 11.73 -9.47
N LEU A 18 3.33 11.62 -8.23
CA LEU A 18 3.55 12.60 -7.16
C LEU A 18 5.04 12.71 -6.78
N LEU A 19 5.76 11.59 -6.69
CA LEU A 19 7.20 11.58 -6.43
C LEU A 19 8.01 12.25 -7.56
N ASN A 20 7.59 12.10 -8.82
CA ASN A 20 8.30 12.64 -9.97
C ASN A 20 7.99 14.11 -10.27
N THR A 21 6.75 14.54 -10.05
CA THR A 21 6.24 15.85 -10.51
C THR A 21 5.87 16.79 -9.36
N GLY A 22 5.71 16.25 -8.15
CA GLY A 22 5.27 17.01 -7.00
C GLY A 22 6.39 17.85 -6.40
N SER A 23 6.00 19.02 -5.89
CA SER A 23 6.86 19.84 -5.02
C SER A 23 6.36 19.70 -3.60
N PHE A 24 6.94 18.74 -2.86
CA PHE A 24 6.57 18.41 -1.50
C PHE A 24 7.74 18.63 -0.54
N LYS A 25 7.44 18.82 0.75
CA LYS A 25 8.46 18.82 1.81
C LYS A 25 9.14 17.45 1.89
N PRO A 26 10.41 17.37 2.35
CA PRO A 26 11.13 16.11 2.51
C PRO A 26 10.34 15.02 3.27
N PHE A 27 9.65 15.40 4.35
CA PHE A 27 8.79 14.48 5.09
C PHE A 27 7.69 13.85 4.22
N ALA A 28 6.96 14.65 3.46
CA ALA A 28 5.90 14.15 2.59
C ALA A 28 6.45 13.26 1.46
N LEU A 29 7.66 13.55 0.95
CA LEU A 29 8.34 12.66 -0.01
C LEU A 29 8.70 11.31 0.61
N ALA A 30 9.18 11.30 1.87
CA ALA A 30 9.46 10.07 2.60
C ALA A 30 8.18 9.25 2.86
N CYS A 31 7.07 9.89 3.23
CA CYS A 31 5.77 9.24 3.38
C CYS A 31 5.31 8.62 2.05
N LEU A 32 5.42 9.35 0.94
CA LEU A 32 5.09 8.84 -0.40
C LEU A 32 5.96 7.62 -0.79
N GLN A 33 7.25 7.64 -0.48
CA GLN A 33 8.13 6.50 -0.73
C GLN A 33 7.73 5.28 0.12
N ASN A 34 7.44 5.47 1.40
CA ASN A 34 6.97 4.39 2.27
C ASN A 34 5.65 3.79 1.74
N CYS A 35 4.70 4.64 1.36
CA CYS A 35 3.47 4.19 0.72
C CYS A 35 3.72 3.42 -0.58
N LEU A 36 4.68 3.82 -1.41
CA LEU A 36 5.02 3.11 -2.63
C LEU A 36 5.48 1.68 -2.31
N ASP A 37 6.29 1.52 -1.26
CA ASP A 37 6.81 0.22 -0.84
C ASP A 37 5.68 -0.66 -0.29
N LEU A 38 4.84 -0.12 0.60
CA LEU A 38 3.66 -0.81 1.15
C LEU A 38 2.71 -1.30 0.05
N TYR A 39 2.35 -0.43 -0.91
CA TYR A 39 1.45 -0.83 -2.00
C TYR A 39 2.08 -1.83 -2.97
N SER A 40 3.40 -1.77 -3.18
CA SER A 40 4.12 -2.74 -4.01
C SER A 40 4.09 -4.13 -3.39
N GLU A 41 4.29 -4.24 -2.08
CA GLU A 41 4.11 -5.49 -1.31
C GLU A 41 2.65 -5.95 -1.30
N ALA A 42 1.71 -5.01 -1.12
CA ALA A 42 0.28 -5.31 -1.09
C ALA A 42 -0.22 -5.92 -2.41
N ILE A 43 0.29 -5.48 -3.57
CA ILE A 43 -0.06 -6.10 -4.86
C ILE A 43 0.37 -7.58 -4.89
N VAL A 44 1.59 -7.90 -4.45
CA VAL A 44 2.07 -9.29 -4.43
C VAL A 44 1.20 -10.13 -3.51
N THR A 45 0.89 -9.62 -2.32
CA THR A 45 0.01 -10.28 -1.35
C THR A 45 -1.40 -10.48 -1.88
N LEU A 46 -1.93 -9.51 -2.64
CA LEU A 46 -3.27 -9.59 -3.22
C LEU A 46 -3.35 -10.61 -4.36
N VAL A 47 -2.33 -10.67 -5.23
CA VAL A 47 -2.24 -11.69 -6.28
C VAL A 47 -2.18 -13.09 -5.68
N ASP A 48 -1.39 -13.28 -4.63
CA ASP A 48 -1.34 -14.55 -3.90
C ASP A 48 -2.69 -14.85 -3.21
N GLY A 49 -3.36 -13.82 -2.67
CA GLY A 49 -4.73 -13.92 -2.14
C GLY A 49 -5.73 -14.44 -3.17
N VAL A 50 -5.62 -13.99 -4.44
CA VAL A 50 -6.42 -14.51 -5.55
C VAL A 50 -6.12 -15.98 -5.81
N ALA A 51 -4.83 -16.37 -5.91
CA ALA A 51 -4.43 -17.75 -6.16
C ALA A 51 -4.93 -18.71 -5.05
N VAL A 52 -4.75 -18.32 -3.79
CA VAL A 52 -5.23 -19.05 -2.62
C VAL A 52 -6.76 -19.16 -2.61
N PHE A 53 -7.49 -18.10 -2.96
CA PHE A 53 -8.94 -18.12 -3.06
C PHE A 53 -9.44 -19.11 -4.11
N LEU A 54 -8.82 -19.12 -5.30
CA LEU A 54 -9.19 -20.00 -6.40
C LEU A 54 -8.97 -21.49 -6.08
N THR A 55 -8.10 -21.81 -5.12
CA THR A 55 -7.89 -23.18 -4.62
C THR A 55 -8.79 -23.56 -3.44
N GLY A 56 -9.74 -22.69 -3.06
CA GLY A 56 -10.72 -22.95 -1.99
C GLY A 56 -10.23 -22.65 -0.57
N HIS A 57 -9.02 -22.12 -0.39
CA HIS A 57 -8.44 -21.81 0.91
C HIS A 57 -8.90 -20.43 1.42
N TYR A 58 -10.21 -20.24 1.57
CA TYR A 58 -10.82 -18.93 1.85
C TYR A 58 -10.33 -18.27 3.15
N GLY A 59 -10.01 -19.05 4.19
CA GLY A 59 -9.46 -18.51 5.43
C GLY A 59 -8.12 -17.80 5.21
N ILE A 60 -7.23 -18.42 4.44
CA ILE A 60 -5.92 -17.84 4.09
C ILE A 60 -6.11 -16.63 3.16
N ALA A 61 -7.01 -16.73 2.18
CA ALA A 61 -7.34 -15.61 1.29
C ALA A 61 -7.85 -14.39 2.07
N ASN A 62 -8.73 -14.60 3.07
CA ASN A 62 -9.23 -13.53 3.94
C ASN A 62 -8.11 -12.87 4.75
N VAL A 63 -7.14 -13.64 5.27
CA VAL A 63 -5.97 -13.09 5.96
C VAL A 63 -5.15 -12.21 5.01
N LYS A 64 -4.92 -12.66 3.77
CA LYS A 64 -4.17 -11.89 2.76
C LYS A 64 -4.87 -10.59 2.38
N VAL A 65 -6.19 -10.62 2.16
CA VAL A 65 -6.97 -9.41 1.86
C VAL A 65 -6.94 -8.43 3.03
N ARG A 66 -7.00 -8.90 4.28
CA ARG A 66 -6.87 -8.03 5.47
C ARG A 66 -5.51 -7.36 5.54
N ALA A 67 -4.43 -8.09 5.29
CA ALA A 67 -3.09 -7.50 5.23
C ALA A 67 -2.98 -6.38 4.16
N VAL A 68 -3.64 -6.56 3.01
CA VAL A 68 -3.71 -5.52 1.96
C VAL A 68 -4.50 -4.28 2.43
N MET A 69 -5.58 -4.47 3.18
CA MET A 69 -6.35 -3.36 3.76
C MET A 69 -5.53 -2.63 4.83
N GLU A 70 -4.82 -3.35 5.68
CA GLU A 70 -3.92 -2.80 6.70
C GLU A 70 -2.82 -1.95 6.06
N ALA A 71 -2.20 -2.43 4.97
CA ALA A 71 -1.18 -1.66 4.24
C ALA A 71 -1.70 -0.29 3.74
N ALA A 72 -2.96 -0.24 3.27
CA ALA A 72 -3.58 1.02 2.87
C ALA A 72 -3.78 1.97 4.07
N THR A 73 -4.28 1.46 5.20
CA THR A 73 -4.44 2.23 6.44
C THR A 73 -3.10 2.73 6.96
N THR A 74 -2.06 1.89 7.01
CA THR A 74 -0.71 2.29 7.43
C THR A 74 -0.13 3.39 6.53
N CYS A 75 -0.35 3.30 5.21
CA CYS A 75 0.06 4.37 4.29
C CYS A 75 -0.61 5.71 4.61
N GLU A 76 -1.89 5.72 4.98
CA GLU A 76 -2.58 6.95 5.37
C GLU A 76 -2.07 7.48 6.72
N GLU A 77 -1.82 6.58 7.68
CA GLU A 77 -1.36 6.93 9.02
C GLU A 77 0.03 7.59 9.05
N VAL A 78 0.94 7.22 8.15
CA VAL A 78 2.29 7.84 8.12
C VAL A 78 2.27 9.33 7.77
N PHE A 79 1.22 9.83 7.11
CA PHE A 79 1.05 11.28 6.87
C PHE A 79 0.49 12.03 8.08
N ASN A 80 -0.15 11.31 9.01
CA ASN A 80 -0.72 11.88 10.24
C ASN A 80 0.31 11.95 11.38
N GLN A 81 1.45 11.27 11.23
CA GLN A 81 2.58 11.36 12.17
C GLN A 81 3.25 12.74 12.07
N LYS A 82 3.78 13.26 13.18
CA LYS A 82 4.47 14.55 13.14
C LYS A 82 5.87 14.39 12.57
N GLU A 83 6.26 15.34 11.70
CA GLU A 83 7.64 15.51 11.24
C GLU A 83 8.56 15.66 12.48
N GLY A 84 9.31 14.61 12.81
CA GLY A 84 10.19 14.55 14.00
C GLY A 84 9.80 13.54 15.10
N GLU A 85 8.71 12.77 14.95
CA GLU A 85 8.38 11.66 15.88
C GLU A 85 9.16 10.35 15.59
N TYR A 86 9.97 10.32 14.52
CA TYR A 86 10.95 9.26 14.27
C TYR A 86 12.36 9.73 14.66
N THR A 87 12.60 9.91 15.96
CA THR A 87 13.95 9.84 16.53
C THR A 87 14.00 8.64 17.47
N ASP A 88 14.39 7.49 16.91
CA ASP A 88 15.24 6.49 17.57
C ASP A 88 15.80 5.51 16.52
#